data_AF-A0A087TZ74-F1
#
_entry.id   AF-A0A087TZ74-F1
#
_cell.length_a   1.000
_cell.length_b   1.000
_cell.length_c   1.000
_cell.angle_alpha   90.00
_cell.angle_beta   90.00
_cell.angle_gamma   90.00
#
_symmetry.space_group_name_H-M   'P 1'
#
loop_
_entity.id
_entity.type
_entity.pdbx_description
1 polymer ?
#
loop_
_entity_poly.entity_id
_entity_poly.type
_entity_poly.pdbx_seq_one_letter_code
_entity_poly.pdbx_strand_id
1 'polypeptide(L)'
;MKWRKREDWCFAWRNAMTHGHQTNNFAEASVRLFKDIVLGRNKAYNAVALIDFVAVVLEEYYERRLRNFSHNRCETPRLQLNAKLAKSEYLKSNDIIQISEHKFQVPSEASGCSYFVDCKLGSCSCSEGELGKFCKHQAGVFLHHQIIAAHVPRMTAEARYEMAVLASGDRAPPLSFFMPLRLQESEKSKTSPSCSRNDETFSK
;
A
#
# COMPACT_ATOMS: atom_id res chain seq x y z
N MET A 1 -19.96 -17.19 2.15
CA MET A 1 -20.92 -17.97 1.33
C MET A 1 -20.29 -18.72 0.15
N LYS A 2 -19.14 -18.30 -0.44
CA LYS A 2 -18.52 -18.99 -1.60
C LYS A 2 -17.73 -20.28 -1.28
N TRP A 3 -17.28 -20.49 -0.03
CA TRP A 3 -16.46 -21.65 0.36
C TRP A 3 -17.19 -23.01 0.32
N ARG A 4 -18.51 -23.01 0.54
CA ARG A 4 -19.34 -24.24 0.51
C ARG A 4 -19.39 -24.91 -0.88
N LYS A 5 -18.97 -24.23 -1.96
CA LYS A 5 -18.91 -24.76 -3.33
C LYS A 5 -17.47 -25.01 -3.81
N ARG A 6 -16.51 -25.19 -2.91
CA ARG A 6 -15.10 -25.48 -3.28
C ARG A 6 -14.95 -26.72 -4.17
N GLU A 7 -15.88 -27.67 -4.04
CA GLU A 7 -15.95 -28.90 -4.84
C GLU A 7 -16.20 -28.60 -6.33
N ASP A 8 -16.91 -27.51 -6.64
CA ASP A 8 -17.19 -27.08 -8.01
C ASP A 8 -15.95 -26.50 -8.71
N TRP A 9 -14.94 -26.06 -7.95
CA TRP A 9 -13.75 -25.38 -8.50
C TRP A 9 -12.82 -26.32 -9.27
N CYS A 10 -12.95 -27.63 -9.02
CA CYS A 10 -12.21 -28.67 -9.73
C CYS A 10 -12.83 -29.01 -11.09
N PHE A 11 -14.08 -28.62 -11.37
CA PHE A 11 -14.72 -28.88 -12.65
C PHE A 11 -14.25 -27.87 -13.69
N ALA A 12 -13.18 -28.24 -14.41
CA ALA A 12 -12.77 -27.52 -15.61
C ALA A 12 -13.83 -27.71 -16.71
N TRP A 13 -14.80 -26.79 -16.80
CA TRP A 13 -15.77 -26.73 -17.89
C TRP A 13 -15.08 -26.37 -19.21
N ARG A 14 -14.49 -27.36 -19.88
CA ARG A 14 -14.07 -27.26 -21.27
C ARG A 14 -15.30 -27.46 -22.16
N ASN A 15 -15.64 -26.46 -22.96
CA ASN A 15 -16.62 -26.59 -24.04
C ASN A 15 -15.95 -26.37 -25.40
N ALA A 16 -16.65 -26.71 -26.49
CA ALA A 16 -16.15 -26.62 -27.87
C ALA A 16 -15.70 -25.19 -28.29
N MET A 17 -16.14 -24.14 -27.59
CA MET A 17 -15.72 -22.75 -27.85
C MET A 17 -14.28 -22.46 -27.39
N THR A 18 -13.67 -23.36 -26.60
CA THR A 18 -12.26 -23.25 -26.16
C THR A 18 -11.28 -23.98 -27.08
N HIS A 19 -11.78 -24.63 -28.14
CA HIS A 19 -10.99 -25.38 -29.11
C HIS A 19 -10.23 -24.41 -30.05
N GLY A 20 -8.95 -24.13 -29.74
CA GLY A 20 -8.07 -23.27 -30.54
C GLY A 20 -7.35 -22.18 -29.74
N HIS A 21 -7.83 -21.87 -28.54
CA HIS A 21 -7.03 -21.11 -27.58
C HIS A 21 -6.08 -22.08 -26.87
N GLN A 22 -4.79 -21.74 -26.83
CA GLN A 22 -3.82 -22.42 -25.95
C GLN A 22 -4.21 -22.15 -24.50
N THR A 23 -5.20 -22.89 -23.97
CA THR A 23 -5.64 -22.84 -22.56
C THR A 23 -4.48 -23.08 -21.60
N ASN A 24 -3.42 -23.73 -22.08
CA ASN A 24 -2.15 -23.87 -21.39
C ASN A 24 -1.52 -22.51 -21.04
N ASN A 25 -1.53 -21.53 -21.95
CA ASN A 25 -0.93 -20.21 -21.71
C ASN A 25 -1.67 -19.44 -20.62
N PHE A 26 -3.00 -19.47 -20.59
CA PHE A 26 -3.79 -18.80 -19.55
C PHE A 26 -3.69 -19.51 -18.20
N ALA A 27 -3.71 -20.84 -18.19
CA ALA A 27 -3.51 -21.62 -16.97
C ALA A 27 -2.10 -21.39 -16.41
N GLU A 28 -1.07 -21.43 -17.25
CA GLU A 28 0.31 -21.17 -16.85
C GLU A 28 0.51 -19.73 -16.38
N ALA A 29 -0.03 -18.74 -17.10
CA ALA A 29 0.00 -17.34 -16.69
C ALA A 29 -0.70 -17.13 -15.34
N SER A 30 -1.86 -17.76 -15.12
CA SER A 30 -2.60 -17.69 -13.86
C SER A 30 -1.82 -18.31 -12.71
N VAL A 31 -1.21 -19.48 -12.93
CA VAL A 31 -0.35 -20.15 -11.93
C VAL A 31 0.90 -19.30 -11.64
N ARG A 32 1.51 -18.69 -12.66
CA ARG A 32 2.65 -17.78 -12.49
C ARG A 32 2.28 -16.54 -11.71
N LEU A 33 1.20 -15.85 -12.06
CA LEU A 33 0.70 -14.68 -11.33
C LEU A 33 0.41 -15.04 -9.87
N PHE A 34 -0.25 -16.17 -9.64
CA PHE A 34 -0.53 -16.64 -8.29
C PHE A 34 0.76 -16.94 -7.51
N LYS A 35 1.70 -17.69 -8.08
CA LYS A 35 2.96 -18.04 -7.41
C LYS A 35 3.86 -16.82 -7.17
N ASP A 36 3.96 -15.91 -8.13
CA ASP A 36 4.91 -14.80 -8.08
C ASP A 36 4.36 -13.61 -7.30
N ILE A 37 3.07 -13.27 -7.50
CA ILE A 37 2.44 -12.09 -6.89
C ILE A 37 1.78 -12.47 -5.56
N VAL A 38 0.90 -13.47 -5.56
CA VAL A 38 0.11 -13.84 -4.37
C VAL A 38 1.03 -14.53 -3.36
N LEU A 39 1.78 -15.54 -3.80
CA LEU A 39 2.65 -16.33 -2.93
C LEU A 39 4.06 -15.76 -2.74
N GLY A 40 4.42 -14.69 -3.45
CA GLY A 40 5.73 -14.04 -3.32
C GLY A 40 6.92 -14.98 -3.58
N ARG A 41 6.78 -15.93 -4.53
CA ARG A 41 7.74 -17.02 -4.81
C ARG A 41 7.95 -18.00 -3.65
N ASN A 42 6.93 -18.28 -2.84
CA ASN A 42 7.01 -19.37 -1.86
C ASN A 42 7.29 -20.72 -2.56
N LYS A 43 8.02 -21.58 -1.85
CA LYS A 43 8.62 -22.87 -2.26
C LYS A 43 7.61 -23.99 -2.62
N ALA A 44 6.44 -23.67 -3.18
CA ALA A 44 5.53 -24.69 -3.68
C ALA A 44 6.01 -25.17 -5.06
N TYR A 45 6.81 -26.24 -5.07
CA TYR A 45 7.44 -26.77 -6.29
C TYR A 45 6.52 -27.69 -7.12
N ASN A 46 5.34 -28.05 -6.60
CA ASN A 46 4.36 -28.88 -7.30
C ASN A 46 2.91 -28.46 -6.98
N ALA A 47 1.95 -28.90 -7.81
CA ALA A 47 0.54 -28.52 -7.70
C ALA A 47 -0.13 -29.00 -6.39
N VAL A 48 0.30 -30.13 -5.84
CA VAL A 48 -0.22 -30.66 -4.57
C VAL A 48 0.16 -29.75 -3.40
N ALA A 49 1.43 -29.36 -3.32
CA ALA A 49 1.93 -28.42 -2.32
C ALA A 49 1.28 -27.04 -2.46
N LEU A 50 0.91 -26.64 -3.68
CA LEU A 50 0.16 -25.40 -3.91
C LEU A 50 -1.25 -25.48 -3.31
N ILE A 51 -1.97 -26.58 -3.55
CA ILE A 51 -3.32 -26.79 -3.01
C ILE A 51 -3.26 -26.85 -1.47
N ASP A 52 -2.31 -27.60 -0.92
CA ASP A 52 -2.09 -27.70 0.52
C ASP A 52 -1.81 -26.33 1.14
N PHE A 53 -0.91 -25.55 0.52
CA PHE A 53 -0.63 -24.18 0.96
C PHE A 53 -1.88 -23.31 0.94
N VAL A 54 -2.66 -23.33 -0.15
CA VAL A 54 -3.88 -22.52 -0.29
C VAL A 54 -4.95 -22.91 0.72
N ALA A 55 -5.10 -24.22 0.98
CA ALA A 55 -6.16 -24.74 1.84
C ALA A 55 -5.84 -24.61 3.33
N VAL A 56 -4.57 -24.66 3.73
CA VAL A 56 -4.17 -24.78 5.14
C VAL A 56 -3.32 -23.60 5.62
N VAL A 57 -2.37 -23.13 4.81
CA VAL A 57 -1.29 -22.23 5.27
C VAL A 57 -1.51 -20.78 4.86
N LEU A 58 -2.29 -20.52 3.81
CA LEU A 58 -2.45 -19.20 3.18
C LEU A 58 -2.92 -18.12 4.16
N GLU A 59 -3.89 -18.46 5.00
CA GLU A 59 -4.46 -17.55 5.99
C GLU A 59 -3.41 -17.13 7.02
N GLU A 60 -2.79 -18.11 7.71
CA GLU A 60 -1.73 -17.86 8.69
C GLU A 60 -0.53 -17.11 8.06
N TYR A 61 -0.19 -17.44 6.81
CA TYR A 61 0.85 -16.74 6.07
C TYR A 61 0.56 -15.25 5.92
N TYR A 62 -0.67 -14.88 5.52
CA TYR A 62 -1.05 -13.48 5.39
C TYR A 62 -1.26 -12.78 6.72
N GLU A 63 -1.87 -13.43 7.71
CA GLU A 63 -1.98 -12.89 9.06
C GLU A 63 -0.60 -12.52 9.62
N ARG A 64 0.38 -13.42 9.48
CA ARG A 64 1.76 -13.16 9.91
C ARG A 64 2.39 -12.01 9.14
N ARG A 65 2.14 -11.91 7.82
CA ARG A 65 2.69 -10.83 6.98
C ARG A 65 2.10 -9.47 7.36
N LEU A 66 0.78 -9.40 7.55
CA LEU A 66 0.09 -8.18 7.99
C LEU A 66 0.51 -7.79 9.41
N ARG A 67 0.66 -8.75 10.32
CA ARG A 67 1.15 -8.52 11.69
C ARG A 67 2.61 -8.02 11.71
N ASN A 68 3.46 -8.56 10.85
CA ASN A 68 4.83 -8.07 10.70
C ASN A 68 4.86 -6.63 10.18
N PHE A 69 3.96 -6.29 9.25
CA PHE A 69 3.79 -4.93 8.76
C PHE A 69 3.28 -3.99 9.88
N SER A 70 2.21 -4.36 10.58
CA SER A 70 1.62 -3.51 11.63
C SER A 70 2.58 -3.24 12.79
N HIS A 71 3.43 -4.20 13.15
CA HIS A 71 4.45 -4.02 14.19
C HIS A 71 5.77 -3.45 13.68
N ASN A 72 5.85 -2.93 12.44
CA ASN A 72 7.07 -2.40 11.84
C ASN A 72 8.25 -3.38 11.84
N ARG A 73 7.98 -4.69 11.84
CA ARG A 73 9.03 -5.73 11.71
C ARG A 73 9.48 -5.93 10.27
N CYS A 74 8.88 -5.22 9.32
CA CYS A 74 9.28 -5.19 7.91
C CYS A 74 9.81 -3.81 7.55
N GLU A 75 11.14 -3.68 7.45
CA GLU A 75 11.78 -2.39 7.15
C GLU A 75 11.74 -2.02 5.66
N THR A 76 11.55 -3.00 4.77
CA THR A 76 11.72 -2.82 3.32
C THR A 76 10.87 -1.68 2.74
N PRO A 77 9.55 -1.57 3.02
CA PRO A 77 8.74 -0.48 2.47
C PRO A 77 9.18 0.89 2.98
N ARG A 78 9.57 0.99 4.25
CA ARG A 78 10.11 2.21 4.87
C ARG A 78 11.43 2.63 4.22
N LEU A 79 12.35 1.67 4.05
CA LEU A 79 13.65 1.93 3.42
C LEU A 79 13.49 2.35 1.96
N GLN A 80 12.57 1.71 1.22
CA GLN A 80 12.26 2.06 -0.17
C GLN A 80 11.67 3.47 -0.28
N LEU A 81 10.73 3.83 0.59
CA LEU A 81 10.16 5.17 0.67
C LEU A 81 11.26 6.20 0.98
N ASN A 82 12.04 5.99 2.04
CA ASN A 82 13.12 6.89 2.44
C ASN A 82 14.18 7.05 1.34
N ALA A 83 14.54 5.97 0.65
CA ALA A 83 15.49 6.03 -0.46
C ALA A 83 14.96 6.87 -1.64
N LYS A 84 13.65 6.84 -1.92
CA LYS A 84 13.04 7.68 -2.95
C LYS A 84 12.89 9.12 -2.50
N LEU A 85 12.58 9.37 -1.23
CA LEU A 85 12.53 10.70 -0.63
C LEU A 85 13.90 11.39 -0.67
N ALA A 86 14.97 10.70 -0.28
CA ALA A 86 16.33 11.22 -0.37
C ALA A 86 16.71 11.60 -1.81
N LYS A 87 16.32 10.78 -2.79
CA LYS A 87 16.53 11.09 -4.22
C LYS A 87 15.66 12.24 -4.75
N SER A 88 14.67 12.69 -3.99
CA SER A 88 13.79 13.80 -4.36
C SER A 88 14.17 15.12 -3.68
N GLU A 89 15.25 15.14 -2.89
CA GLU A 89 15.66 16.31 -2.10
C GLU A 89 16.01 17.55 -2.96
N TYR A 90 16.39 17.35 -4.22
CA TYR A 90 16.62 18.45 -5.16
C TYR A 90 15.33 19.21 -5.54
N LEU A 91 14.15 18.61 -5.34
CA LEU A 91 12.86 19.23 -5.66
C LEU A 91 12.39 20.11 -4.52
N LYS A 92 12.19 21.40 -4.77
CA LYS A 92 11.55 22.33 -3.83
C LYS A 92 10.06 22.48 -4.17
N SER A 93 9.26 22.92 -3.19
CA SER A 93 7.83 23.12 -3.39
C SER A 93 7.50 24.09 -4.53
N ASN A 94 8.35 25.09 -4.80
CA ASN A 94 8.13 26.07 -5.88
C ASN A 94 8.40 25.51 -7.27
N ASP A 95 9.15 24.40 -7.35
CA ASP A 95 9.53 23.79 -8.63
C ASP A 95 8.44 22.83 -9.14
N ILE A 96 7.48 22.48 -8.28
CA ILE A 96 6.39 21.56 -8.60
C ILE A 96 5.17 22.38 -9.03
N ILE A 97 4.82 22.27 -10.31
CA ILE A 97 3.69 23.00 -10.87
C ILE A 97 2.47 22.08 -10.85
N GLN A 98 1.43 22.47 -10.12
CA GLN A 98 0.17 21.76 -10.12
C GLN A 98 -0.65 22.12 -11.37
N ILE A 99 -0.95 21.12 -12.21
CA ILE A 99 -1.75 21.29 -13.43
C ILE A 99 -3.24 21.00 -13.16
N SER A 100 -3.52 20.04 -12.28
CA SER A 100 -4.87 19.71 -11.83
C SER A 100 -4.83 19.15 -10.41
N GLU A 101 -5.99 18.83 -9.83
CA GLU A 101 -6.09 18.27 -8.47
C GLU A 101 -5.14 17.09 -8.22
N HIS A 102 -4.92 16.22 -9.21
CA HIS A 102 -4.07 15.05 -9.08
C HIS A 102 -2.93 14.97 -10.11
N LYS A 103 -2.67 16.04 -10.87
CA LYS A 103 -1.59 16.05 -11.87
C LYS A 103 -0.61 17.17 -11.62
N PHE A 104 0.67 16.81 -11.63
CA PHE A 104 1.79 17.70 -11.33
C PHE A 104 2.84 17.60 -12.41
N GLN A 105 3.48 18.73 -12.69
CA GLN A 105 4.67 18.81 -13.52
C GLN A 105 5.88 19.03 -12.62
N VAL A 106 6.88 18.18 -12.81
CA VAL A 106 8.06 18.10 -11.94
C VAL A 106 9.31 18.17 -12.82
N PRO A 107 10.29 19.05 -12.53
CA PRO A 107 11.50 19.13 -13.31
C PRO A 107 12.42 17.93 -13.10
N SER A 108 13.21 17.63 -14.12
CA SER A 108 14.30 16.67 -14.06
C SER A 108 15.50 17.27 -13.34
N GLU A 109 16.21 16.43 -12.59
CA GLU A 109 17.47 16.78 -11.91
C GLU A 109 18.59 17.15 -12.89
N ALA A 110 18.66 16.48 -14.05
CA ALA A 110 19.85 16.53 -14.92
C ALA A 110 19.55 16.95 -16.37
N SER A 111 18.35 16.68 -16.87
CA SER A 111 18.07 16.77 -18.32
C SER A 111 17.36 18.06 -18.75
N GLY A 112 17.02 18.97 -17.81
CA GLY A 112 16.22 20.16 -18.10
C GLY A 112 14.78 19.91 -18.56
N CYS A 113 14.43 18.66 -18.87
CA CYS A 113 13.06 18.24 -19.19
C CYS A 113 12.18 18.24 -17.93
N SER A 114 10.86 18.26 -18.13
CA SER A 114 9.89 18.05 -17.05
C SER A 114 9.13 16.75 -17.27
N TYR A 115 8.67 16.16 -16.17
CA TYR A 115 7.88 14.94 -16.14
C TYR A 115 6.50 15.26 -15.57
N PHE A 116 5.49 14.53 -16.06
CA PHE A 116 4.14 14.59 -15.53
C PHE A 116 3.93 13.46 -14.54
N VAL A 117 3.42 13.80 -13.36
CA VAL A 117 3.04 12.87 -12.31
C VAL A 117 1.52 12.90 -12.20
N ASP A 118 0.88 11.73 -12.32
CA ASP A 118 -0.54 11.54 -12.06
C ASP A 118 -0.70 10.75 -10.76
N CYS A 119 -1.09 11.44 -9.69
CA CYS A 119 -1.26 10.85 -8.37
C CYS A 119 -2.50 9.96 -8.26
N LYS A 120 -3.50 10.15 -9.15
CA LYS A 120 -4.72 9.33 -9.17
C LYS A 120 -4.44 7.97 -9.79
N LEU A 121 -3.71 7.95 -10.91
CA LEU A 121 -3.24 6.71 -11.54
C LEU A 121 -2.02 6.11 -10.83
N GLY A 122 -1.26 6.93 -10.12
CA GLY A 122 -0.04 6.52 -9.46
C GLY A 122 1.10 6.25 -10.44
N SER A 123 1.24 7.10 -11.46
CA SER A 123 2.23 6.96 -12.52
C SER A 123 2.99 8.26 -12.75
N CYS A 124 4.14 8.15 -13.41
CA CYS A 124 4.93 9.29 -13.83
C CYS A 124 5.50 9.07 -15.23
N SER A 125 5.57 10.09 -16.07
CA SER A 125 6.10 10.00 -17.44
C SER A 125 7.61 9.76 -17.54
N CYS A 126 8.31 9.57 -16.41
CA CYS A 126 9.70 9.13 -16.43
C CYS A 126 9.79 7.61 -16.64
N SER A 127 10.90 7.14 -17.22
CA SER A 127 11.13 5.71 -17.50
C SER A 127 10.96 4.79 -16.28
N GLU A 128 11.30 5.26 -15.08
CA GLU A 128 11.07 4.47 -13.87
C GLU A 128 9.60 4.36 -13.48
N GLY A 129 8.80 5.39 -13.72
CA GLY A 129 7.45 5.56 -13.18
C GLY A 129 6.32 5.32 -14.18
N GLU A 130 6.64 5.14 -15.47
CA GLU A 130 5.63 5.03 -16.53
C GLU A 130 4.76 3.78 -16.35
N LEU A 131 5.33 2.71 -15.78
CA LEU A 131 4.64 1.46 -15.45
C LEU A 131 4.04 1.45 -14.03
N GLY A 132 3.91 2.61 -13.38
CA GLY A 132 3.29 2.75 -12.05
C GLY A 132 4.19 2.40 -10.86
N LYS A 133 5.51 2.29 -11.07
CA LYS A 133 6.47 2.12 -9.98
C LYS A 133 6.71 3.48 -9.30
N PHE A 134 6.82 3.47 -7.96
CA PHE A 134 7.10 4.68 -7.19
C PHE A 134 8.49 5.23 -7.51
N CYS A 135 8.54 6.38 -8.19
CA CYS A 135 9.77 7.03 -8.63
C CYS A 135 10.11 8.26 -7.77
N LYS A 136 11.30 8.85 -7.99
CA LYS A 136 11.74 10.04 -7.23
C LYS A 136 10.83 11.27 -7.44
N HIS A 137 10.25 11.44 -8.64
CA HIS A 137 9.34 12.55 -8.91
C HIS A 137 8.03 12.41 -8.13
N GLN A 138 7.49 11.19 -8.06
CA GLN A 138 6.32 10.87 -7.24
C GLN A 138 6.58 11.09 -5.75
N ALA A 139 7.79 10.74 -5.29
CA ALA A 139 8.22 11.01 -3.91
C ALA A 139 8.30 12.51 -3.59
N GLY A 140 8.79 13.34 -4.52
CA GLY A 140 8.82 14.79 -4.35
C GLY A 140 7.41 15.41 -4.24
N VAL A 141 6.48 14.98 -5.11
CA VAL A 141 5.08 15.42 -5.03
C VAL A 141 4.44 14.98 -3.70
N PHE A 142 4.68 13.74 -3.28
CA PHE A 142 4.19 13.23 -2.00
C PHE A 142 4.73 14.05 -0.81
N LEU A 143 6.02 14.42 -0.81
CA LEU A 143 6.64 15.19 0.26
C LEU A 143 6.02 16.59 0.42
N HIS A 144 5.81 17.30 -0.70
CA HIS A 144 5.41 18.72 -0.67
C HIS A 144 3.89 18.94 -0.70
N HIS A 145 3.13 18.08 -1.38
CA HIS A 145 1.67 18.24 -1.52
C HIS A 145 0.86 17.27 -0.64
N GLN A 146 1.51 16.32 0.04
CA GLN A 146 0.87 15.33 0.92
C GLN A 146 -0.22 14.49 0.22
N ILE A 147 -0.17 14.38 -1.11
CA ILE A 147 -1.08 13.54 -1.88
C ILE A 147 -0.52 12.12 -1.95
N ILE A 148 -1.28 11.18 -1.37
CA ILE A 148 -0.91 9.78 -1.29
C ILE A 148 -1.53 9.01 -2.45
N ALA A 149 -0.71 8.67 -3.45
CA ALA A 149 -1.13 7.71 -4.48
C ALA A 149 -1.27 6.30 -3.87
N ALA A 150 -2.18 5.48 -4.41
CA ALA A 150 -2.54 4.18 -3.82
C ALA A 150 -1.35 3.22 -3.64
N HIS A 151 -0.31 3.35 -4.46
CA HIS A 151 0.86 2.48 -4.47
C HIS A 151 1.99 2.97 -3.54
N VAL A 152 1.85 4.14 -2.89
CA VAL A 152 2.83 4.63 -1.92
C VAL A 152 2.68 3.83 -0.62
N PRO A 153 3.77 3.28 -0.05
CA PRO A 153 3.69 2.58 1.23
C PRO A 153 3.15 3.51 2.32
N ARG A 154 1.93 3.25 2.80
CA ARG A 154 1.33 3.98 3.92
C ARG A 154 1.93 3.46 5.22
N MET A 155 2.89 4.20 5.77
CA MET A 155 3.56 3.84 7.04
C MET A 155 2.98 4.60 8.24
N THR A 156 1.77 5.16 8.13
CA THR A 156 1.13 5.91 9.22
C THR A 156 0.62 4.98 10.33
N ALA A 157 0.32 5.54 11.50
CA ALA A 157 -0.24 4.79 12.62
C ALA A 157 -1.60 4.16 12.24
N GLU A 158 -2.41 4.89 11.48
CA GLU A 158 -3.73 4.46 11.00
C GLU A 158 -3.60 3.27 10.05
N ALA A 159 -2.70 3.35 9.07
CA ALA A 159 -2.48 2.24 8.14
C ALA A 159 -1.98 0.99 8.87
N ARG A 160 -1.13 1.15 9.89
CA ARG A 160 -0.66 0.02 10.72
C ARG A 160 -1.78 -0.57 11.57
N TYR A 161 -2.65 0.28 12.12
CA TYR A 161 -3.83 -0.14 12.87
C TYR A 161 -4.83 -0.90 11.98
N GLU A 162 -5.16 -0.37 10.79
CA GLU A 162 -6.02 -1.05 9.82
C GLU A 162 -5.48 -2.45 9.47
N MET A 163 -4.18 -2.56 9.21
CA MET A 163 -3.54 -3.85 8.94
C MET A 163 -3.56 -4.79 10.16
N ALA A 164 -3.48 -4.27 11.39
CA ALA A 164 -3.62 -5.06 12.60
C ALA A 164 -5.04 -5.58 12.80
N VAL A 165 -6.05 -4.74 12.54
CA VAL A 165 -7.47 -5.11 12.57
C VAL A 165 -7.74 -6.21 11.53
N LEU A 166 -7.22 -6.07 10.31
CA LEU A 166 -7.34 -7.10 9.29
C LEU A 166 -6.67 -8.43 9.70
N ALA A 167 -5.53 -8.37 10.39
CA ALA A 167 -4.76 -9.55 10.77
C ALA A 167 -5.23 -10.26 12.05
N SER A 168 -5.93 -9.55 12.94
CA SER A 168 -6.23 -10.04 14.30
C SER A 168 -7.68 -9.85 14.72
N GLY A 169 -8.50 -9.18 13.89
CA GLY A 169 -9.88 -8.85 14.20
C GLY A 169 -9.98 -8.08 15.52
N ASP A 170 -10.89 -8.54 16.38
CA ASP A 170 -11.16 -7.95 17.69
C ASP A 170 -9.97 -8.00 18.67
N ARG A 171 -8.93 -8.79 18.36
CA ARG A 171 -7.70 -8.88 19.17
C ARG A 171 -6.66 -7.83 18.79
N ALA A 172 -6.94 -6.97 17.81
CA ALA A 172 -6.01 -5.91 17.42
C ALA A 172 -5.84 -4.88 18.56
N PRO A 173 -4.60 -4.42 18.84
CA PRO A 173 -4.38 -3.31 19.75
C PRO A 173 -5.12 -2.04 19.30
N PRO A 174 -5.49 -1.15 20.22
CA PRO A 174 -6.12 0.12 19.86
C PRO A 174 -5.16 0.99 19.04
N LEU A 175 -5.70 1.95 18.28
CA LEU A 175 -4.91 2.89 17.45
C LEU A 175 -3.79 3.58 18.24
N SER A 176 -4.03 3.92 19.51
CA SER A 176 -3.04 4.55 20.40
C SER A 176 -1.75 3.73 20.57
N PHE A 177 -1.81 2.40 20.42
CA PHE A 177 -0.63 1.53 20.45
C PHE A 177 0.31 1.77 19.26
N PHE A 178 -0.23 2.19 18.11
CA PHE A 178 0.53 2.42 16.88
C PHE A 178 1.06 3.86 16.75
N MET A 179 0.59 4.77 17.61
CA MET A 179 1.00 6.16 17.63
C MET A 179 2.49 6.31 18.01
N PRO A 180 3.17 7.36 17.52
CA PRO A 180 4.54 7.65 17.91
C PRO A 180 4.66 7.88 19.43
N LEU A 181 5.77 7.44 20.03
CA LEU A 181 6.07 7.68 21.45
C LEU A 181 6.22 9.17 21.78
N ARG A 182 6.60 9.99 20.80
CA ARG A 182 6.65 11.45 20.89
C ARG A 182 5.80 12.02 19.77
N LEU A 183 4.76 12.75 20.13
CA LEU A 183 4.01 13.56 19.16
C LEU A 183 4.94 14.63 18.61
N GLN A 184 5.06 14.72 17.27
CA GLN A 184 5.78 15.83 16.66
C GLN A 184 4.98 17.12 16.89
N GLU A 185 5.70 18.23 17.09
CA GLU A 185 5.09 19.50 17.54
C GLU A 185 4.07 20.08 16.55
N SER A 186 4.09 19.63 15.29
CA SER A 186 3.11 19.97 14.25
C SER A 186 1.67 19.50 14.55
N GLU A 187 1.48 18.53 15.46
CA GLU A 187 0.17 17.99 15.81
C GLU A 187 -0.41 18.58 17.12
N LYS A 188 0.40 19.31 17.90
CA LYS A 188 -0.05 19.97 19.15
C LYS A 188 -1.12 21.04 18.93
N SER A 189 -1.29 21.55 17.70
CA SER A 189 -2.25 22.61 17.37
C SER A 189 -3.69 22.14 17.17
N LYS A 190 -3.95 20.83 17.09
CA LYS A 190 -5.30 20.30 16.82
C LYS A 190 -6.03 19.71 18.02
N THR A 191 -5.40 19.67 19.19
CA THR A 191 -6.01 19.15 20.43
C THR A 191 -5.73 20.06 21.62
N SER A 192 -6.38 21.23 21.61
CA SER A 192 -6.75 21.86 22.88
C SER A 192 -8.27 22.08 22.87
N PRO A 193 -9.05 21.39 23.72
CA PRO A 193 -10.31 21.91 24.17
C PRO A 193 -9.97 23.10 25.06
N SER A 194 -10.40 24.30 24.67
CA SER A 194 -10.43 25.45 25.57
C SER A 194 -11.33 25.13 26.75
N CYS A 195 -10.73 24.73 27.87
CA CYS A 195 -11.44 24.67 29.14
C CYS A 195 -11.49 26.10 29.68
N SER A 196 -12.54 26.85 29.33
CA SER A 196 -12.91 28.07 30.02
C SER A 196 -13.45 27.68 31.40
N ARG A 197 -12.66 27.92 32.45
CA ARG A 197 -13.14 28.01 33.83
C ARG A 197 -14.13 29.16 33.90
N ASN A 198 -15.39 28.86 34.18
CA ASN A 198 -16.29 29.82 34.81
C ASN A 198 -16.59 29.26 36.21
N ASP A 199 -15.89 29.79 37.20
CA ASP A 199 -16.34 29.78 38.58
C ASP A 199 -17.42 30.86 38.76
N GLU A 200 -18.24 30.66 39.81
CA GLU A 200 -19.24 31.59 40.39
C GLU A 200 -20.62 31.61 39.67
N THR A 201 -21.77 31.41 40.30
CA THR A 201 -22.24 31.49 41.70
C THR A 201 -23.55 30.70 41.83
N PHE A 202 -23.81 30.01 42.95
CA PHE A 202 -25.18 29.62 43.33
C PHE A 202 -25.55 30.36 44.61
N SER A 203 -26.47 31.31 44.48
CA SER A 203 -27.16 31.96 45.59
C SER A 203 -28.59 31.42 45.70
N LYS A 204 -28.98 31.19 46.95
CA LYS A 204 -30.30 30.84 47.53
C LYS A 204 -30.56 29.35 47.74
#